data_AF-A0A7S4R7N8-F1
#
_entry.id   AF-A0A7S4R7N8-F1
#
_cell.length_a   1.000
_cell.length_b   1.000
_cell.length_c   1.000
_cell.angle_alpha   90.00
_cell.angle_beta   90.00
_cell.angle_gamma   90.00
#
_symmetry.space_group_name_H-M   'P 1'
#
loop_
_entity.id
_entity.type
_entity.pdbx_description
1 polymer ?
#
loop_
_entity_poly.entity_id
_entity_poly.type
_entity_poly.pdbx_seq_one_letter_code
_entity_poly.pdbx_strand_id
1 'polypeptide(L)'
;MASMVAPGPDGAASVAGLFVYPLKSCRGVALSAARVTPQGLALAEGPLVPVDRQWCVCGEGGLVQDQRIQPKLATLQVSIAAPGAAGFAGKLVLSSADNPELGELSLPVEEAAYADGERVTVSDRHRNKWFGRALSGHCA
;
A
#
# COMPACT_ATOMS: atom_id res chain seq x y z
N MET A 1 26.53 -9.74 -13.49
CA MET A 1 26.58 -9.27 -14.90
C MET A 1 25.16 -9.19 -15.41
N ALA A 2 24.68 -8.01 -15.81
CA ALA A 2 23.36 -7.84 -16.40
C ALA A 2 23.45 -8.14 -17.91
N SER A 3 22.69 -9.11 -18.38
CA SER A 3 22.60 -9.43 -19.81
C SER A 3 21.64 -8.43 -20.46
N MET A 4 22.16 -7.58 -21.34
CA MET A 4 21.34 -6.71 -22.18
C MET A 4 20.69 -7.53 -23.29
N VAL A 5 19.36 -7.67 -23.24
CA VAL A 5 18.56 -8.19 -24.35
C VAL A 5 18.40 -7.07 -25.38
N ALA A 6 18.79 -7.32 -26.63
CA ALA A 6 18.59 -6.38 -27.72
C ALA A 6 17.09 -6.19 -28.00
N PRO A 7 16.62 -4.96 -28.32
CA PRO A 7 15.21 -4.71 -28.60
C PRO A 7 14.79 -5.46 -29.87
N GLY A 8 13.74 -6.27 -29.77
CA GLY A 8 13.06 -6.89 -30.92
C GLY A 8 12.33 -5.84 -31.79
N PRO A 9 11.90 -6.21 -33.00
CA PRO A 9 11.54 -5.28 -34.08
C PRO A 9 10.28 -4.41 -33.85
N ASP A 10 9.60 -4.49 -32.71
CA ASP A 10 8.37 -3.74 -32.41
C ASP A 10 8.49 -2.94 -31.10
N GLY A 11 9.49 -2.06 -30.95
CA GLY A 11 9.55 -1.06 -29.86
C GLY A 11 9.27 -1.59 -28.44
N ALA A 12 9.60 -2.87 -28.18
CA ALA A 12 9.16 -3.57 -26.99
C ALA A 12 9.92 -3.04 -25.76
N ALA A 13 9.19 -2.44 -24.83
CA ALA A 13 9.75 -1.98 -23.56
C ALA A 13 9.74 -3.11 -22.52
N SER A 14 10.80 -3.21 -21.72
CA SER A 14 10.88 -4.10 -20.56
C SER A 14 10.53 -3.35 -19.28
N VAL A 15 9.81 -4.00 -18.36
CA VAL A 15 9.55 -3.47 -17.02
C VAL A 15 10.85 -3.53 -16.20
N ALA A 16 11.43 -2.37 -15.89
CA ALA A 16 12.66 -2.27 -15.10
C ALA A 16 12.44 -2.43 -13.59
N GLY A 17 11.22 -2.19 -13.13
CA GLY A 17 10.84 -2.33 -11.72
C GLY A 17 9.34 -2.19 -11.55
N LEU A 18 8.80 -2.90 -10.56
CA LEU A 18 7.38 -2.94 -10.25
C LEU A 18 7.20 -2.61 -8.77
N PHE A 19 6.33 -1.65 -8.48
CA PHE A 19 6.10 -1.16 -7.13
C PHE A 19 4.61 -1.00 -6.88
N VAL A 20 4.21 -1.31 -5.65
CA VAL A 20 2.87 -1.03 -5.13
C VAL A 20 2.96 -0.06 -3.95
N TYR A 21 1.94 0.75 -3.73
CA TYR A 21 1.87 1.70 -2.62
C TYR A 21 0.64 1.40 -1.76
N PRO A 22 0.67 0.39 -0.89
CA PRO A 22 -0.52 -0.05 -0.18
C PRO A 22 -1.12 1.06 0.70
N LEU A 23 -0.25 1.78 1.42
CA LEU A 23 -0.63 2.97 2.16
C LEU A 23 -0.30 4.22 1.35
N LYS A 24 -1.32 5.06 1.13
CA LYS A 24 -1.18 6.34 0.43
C LYS A 24 -0.08 7.20 1.06
N SER A 25 0.76 7.80 0.23
CA SER A 25 1.83 8.75 0.61
C SER A 25 2.98 8.15 1.42
N CYS A 26 3.04 6.82 1.55
CA CYS A 26 4.13 6.12 2.19
C CYS A 26 5.06 5.46 1.16
N ARG A 27 6.15 4.84 1.62
CA ARG A 27 7.11 4.16 0.77
C ARG A 27 6.46 3.01 -0.01
N GLY A 28 6.85 2.86 -1.28
CA GLY A 28 6.41 1.77 -2.13
C GLY A 28 7.11 0.45 -1.79
N VAL A 29 6.40 -0.65 -2.01
CA VAL A 29 6.89 -2.02 -1.87
C VAL A 29 7.26 -2.54 -3.25
N ALA A 30 8.51 -2.96 -3.44
CA ALA A 30 8.97 -3.59 -4.67
C ALA A 30 8.37 -4.99 -4.82
N LEU A 31 7.88 -5.32 -6.01
CA LEU A 31 7.33 -6.63 -6.34
C LEU A 31 8.07 -7.24 -7.53
N SER A 32 8.17 -8.56 -7.56
CA SER A 32 8.67 -9.31 -8.73
C SER A 32 7.58 -9.54 -9.77
N ALA A 33 6.32 -9.62 -9.35
CA ALA A 33 5.15 -9.78 -10.19
C ALA A 33 3.89 -9.22 -9.49
N ALA A 34 2.88 -8.87 -10.27
CA ALA A 34 1.57 -8.43 -9.79
C ALA A 34 0.48 -8.78 -10.80
N ARG A 35 -0.77 -8.84 -10.33
CA ARG A 35 -1.94 -8.98 -11.19
C ARG A 35 -2.59 -7.62 -11.39
N VAL A 36 -2.88 -7.25 -12.63
CA VAL A 36 -3.59 -6.00 -12.93
C VAL A 36 -5.09 -6.19 -12.71
N THR A 37 -5.70 -5.27 -11.99
CA THR A 37 -7.16 -5.20 -11.76
C THR A 37 -7.68 -3.83 -12.21
N PRO A 38 -9.00 -3.65 -12.42
CA PRO A 38 -9.57 -2.34 -12.73
C PRO A 38 -9.26 -1.25 -11.68
N GLN A 39 -9.02 -1.66 -10.42
CA GLN A 39 -8.77 -0.75 -9.30
C GLN A 39 -7.27 -0.55 -9.00
N GLY A 40 -6.38 -1.28 -9.67
CA GLY A 40 -4.93 -1.18 -9.46
C GLY A 40 -4.24 -2.54 -9.43
N LEU A 41 -3.05 -2.59 -8.84
CA LEU A 41 -2.26 -3.83 -8.74
C LEU A 41 -2.71 -4.66 -7.55
N ALA A 42 -2.90 -5.96 -7.78
CA ALA A 42 -3.06 -7.00 -6.77
C ALA A 42 -1.76 -7.82 -6.66
N LEU A 43 -1.58 -8.53 -5.55
CA LEU A 43 -0.46 -9.46 -5.41
C LEU A 43 -0.54 -10.57 -6.46
N ALA A 44 0.62 -11.10 -6.86
CA ALA A 44 0.69 -12.20 -7.82
C ALA A 44 0.01 -13.47 -7.26
N GLU A 45 0.27 -13.75 -5.99
CA GLU A 45 -0.25 -14.92 -5.28
C GLU A 45 -1.37 -14.53 -4.30
N GLY A 46 -2.30 -15.47 -4.08
CA GLY A 46 -3.43 -15.29 -3.18
C GLY A 46 -4.69 -14.72 -3.85
N PRO A 47 -5.64 -14.21 -3.04
CA PRO A 47 -6.90 -13.64 -3.54
C PRO A 47 -6.66 -12.47 -4.51
N LEU A 48 -7.54 -12.32 -5.51
CA LEU A 48 -7.50 -11.18 -6.43
C LEU A 48 -8.06 -9.93 -5.76
N VAL A 49 -7.34 -9.42 -4.78
CA VAL A 49 -7.67 -8.19 -4.05
C VAL A 49 -6.63 -7.12 -4.43
N PRO A 50 -7.07 -5.97 -4.98
CA PRO A 50 -6.16 -4.85 -5.26
C PRO A 50 -5.51 -4.42 -3.96
N VAL A 51 -4.18 -4.25 -3.97
CA VAL A 51 -3.42 -3.76 -2.82
C VAL A 51 -2.94 -2.33 -3.00
N ASP A 52 -2.87 -1.81 -4.22
CA ASP A 52 -2.44 -0.43 -4.45
C ASP A 52 -3.41 0.59 -3.84
N ARG A 53 -2.86 1.50 -3.03
CA ARG A 53 -3.54 2.63 -2.38
C ARG A 53 -4.80 2.26 -1.61
N GLN A 54 -4.87 1.05 -1.09
CA GLN A 54 -6.02 0.57 -0.32
C GLN A 54 -6.16 1.27 1.02
N TRP A 55 -5.07 1.73 1.64
CA TRP A 55 -5.10 2.43 2.93
C TRP A 55 -4.74 3.90 2.77
N CYS A 56 -5.22 4.72 3.70
CA CYS A 56 -4.76 6.10 3.88
C CYS A 56 -4.77 6.47 5.37
N VAL A 57 -3.88 7.38 5.75
CA VAL A 57 -3.92 8.00 7.08
C VAL A 57 -4.94 9.14 7.06
N CYS A 58 -5.81 9.21 8.06
CA CYS A 58 -6.73 10.33 8.25
C CYS A 58 -6.64 10.86 9.67
N GLY A 59 -6.82 12.17 9.80
CA GLY A 59 -7.02 12.81 11.11
C GLY A 59 -8.47 12.71 11.56
N GLU A 60 -8.72 13.22 12.77
CA GLU A 60 -10.03 13.20 13.46
C GLU A 60 -11.18 13.81 12.63
N GLY A 61 -10.90 14.77 11.75
CA GLY A 61 -11.89 15.38 10.85
C GLY A 61 -12.21 14.59 9.58
N GLY A 62 -11.73 13.35 9.44
CA GLY A 62 -11.91 12.54 8.22
C GLY A 62 -11.15 13.09 7.00
N LEU A 63 -10.17 13.98 7.22
CA LEU A 63 -9.30 14.51 6.18
C LEU A 63 -8.06 13.63 6.03
N VAL A 64 -7.82 13.20 4.80
CA VAL A 64 -6.64 12.40 4.44
C VAL A 64 -5.37 13.22 4.68
N GLN A 65 -4.45 12.64 5.42
CA GLN A 65 -3.10 13.14 5.61
C GLN A 65 -2.23 12.61 4.46
N ASP A 66 -1.59 13.52 3.70
CA ASP A 66 -0.68 13.18 2.61
C ASP A 66 0.73 13.71 2.85
N GLN A 67 1.70 13.31 2.02
CA GLN A 67 3.11 13.73 2.18
C GLN A 67 3.33 15.25 2.09
N ARG A 68 2.36 16.03 1.61
CA ARG A 68 2.48 17.50 1.53
C ARG A 68 2.09 18.15 2.86
N ILE A 69 1.25 17.48 3.65
CA ILE A 69 0.88 17.89 5.01
C ILE A 69 1.83 17.23 6.02
N GLN A 70 2.10 15.94 5.83
CA GLN A 70 2.91 15.09 6.71
C GLN A 70 4.06 14.44 5.93
N PRO A 71 5.16 15.17 5.64
CA PRO A 71 6.28 14.65 4.84
C PRO A 71 6.92 13.39 5.43
N LYS A 72 6.86 13.21 6.75
CA LYS A 72 7.36 12.03 7.45
C LYS A 72 6.68 10.73 7.04
N LEU A 73 5.48 10.76 6.43
CA LEU A 73 4.84 9.56 5.88
C LEU A 73 5.75 8.84 4.86
N ALA A 74 6.57 9.59 4.13
CA ALA A 74 7.49 9.01 3.15
C ALA A 74 8.67 8.24 3.79
N THR A 75 8.96 8.45 5.09
CA THR A 75 10.07 7.77 5.79
C THR A 75 9.65 6.43 6.41
N LEU A 76 8.34 6.17 6.50
CA LEU A 76 7.83 4.90 6.99
C LEU A 76 8.27 3.74 6.10
N GLN A 77 8.77 2.69 6.73
CA GLN A 77 9.01 1.42 6.09
C GLN A 77 7.69 0.69 5.92
N VAL A 78 7.48 0.14 4.73
CA VAL A 78 6.28 -0.60 4.37
C VAL A 78 6.72 -1.92 3.78
N SER A 79 6.14 -3.02 4.28
CA SER A 79 6.38 -4.35 3.74
C SER A 79 5.09 -5.16 3.72
N ILE A 80 5.05 -6.18 2.88
CA ILE A 80 3.95 -7.14 2.82
C ILE A 80 4.52 -8.49 3.23
N ALA A 81 4.15 -8.96 4.42
CA ALA A 81 4.50 -10.28 4.89
C ALA A 81 3.62 -11.33 4.20
N ALA A 82 4.23 -12.40 3.68
CA ALA A 82 3.52 -13.49 3.05
C ALA A 82 2.56 -14.19 4.02
N PRO A 83 1.48 -14.83 3.52
CA PRO A 83 0.65 -15.72 4.30
C PRO A 83 1.49 -16.73 5.11
N GLY A 84 1.24 -16.85 6.40
CA GLY A 84 1.73 -17.99 7.18
C GLY A 84 0.97 -19.27 6.82
N ALA A 85 1.51 -20.44 7.17
CA ALA A 85 0.90 -21.75 6.91
C ALA A 85 -0.53 -21.93 7.47
N ALA A 86 -1.01 -21.00 8.31
CA ALA A 86 -2.34 -21.00 8.93
C ALA A 86 -3.43 -20.26 8.12
N GLY A 87 -3.20 -19.92 6.85
CA GLY A 87 -4.29 -19.52 5.94
C GLY A 87 -4.80 -18.09 6.07
N PHE A 88 -4.06 -17.19 6.73
CA PHE A 88 -4.34 -15.75 6.65
C PHE A 88 -3.71 -15.15 5.39
N ALA A 89 -4.41 -14.33 4.61
CA ALA A 89 -3.77 -13.48 3.62
C ALA A 89 -2.66 -12.64 4.25
N GLY A 90 -1.73 -12.19 3.39
CA GLY A 90 -0.56 -11.44 3.82
C GLY A 90 -0.89 -10.25 4.73
N LYS A 91 0.09 -9.80 5.48
CA LYS A 91 -0.04 -8.63 6.36
C LYS A 91 0.72 -7.45 5.77
N LEU A 92 0.09 -6.28 5.75
CA LEU A 92 0.80 -5.03 5.56
C LEU A 92 1.44 -4.64 6.89
N VAL A 93 2.76 -4.52 6.91
CA VAL A 93 3.53 -4.14 8.10
C VAL A 93 4.14 -2.78 7.87
N LEU A 94 3.91 -1.86 8.81
CA LEU A 94 4.46 -0.52 8.82
C LEU A 94 5.33 -0.34 10.05
N SER A 95 6.50 0.26 9.84
CA SER A 95 7.42 0.60 10.93
C SER A 95 8.15 1.91 10.64
N SER A 96 8.65 2.54 11.69
CA SER A 96 9.45 3.76 11.60
C SER A 96 10.91 3.40 11.81
N ALA A 97 11.75 3.55 10.78
CA ALA A 97 13.19 3.34 10.91
C ALA A 97 13.83 4.38 11.86
N ASP A 98 13.27 5.59 11.89
CA ASP A 98 13.76 6.70 12.70
C ASP A 98 13.31 6.62 14.17
N ASN A 99 12.27 5.82 14.47
CA ASN A 99 11.68 5.69 15.82
C ASN A 99 11.24 4.23 16.07
N PRO A 100 12.18 3.29 16.26
CA PRO A 100 11.88 1.87 16.42
C PRO A 100 11.04 1.54 17.67
N GLU A 101 11.03 2.40 18.67
CA GLU A 101 10.25 2.27 19.90
C GLU A 101 8.73 2.42 19.71
N LEU A 102 8.29 2.98 18.58
CA LEU A 102 6.85 3.12 18.25
C LEU A 102 6.19 1.77 17.94
N GLY A 103 6.96 0.69 17.80
CA GLY A 103 6.47 -0.62 17.44
C GLY A 103 6.01 -0.71 15.98
N GLU A 104 5.57 -1.90 15.58
CA GLU A 104 5.08 -2.15 14.22
C GLU A 104 3.56 -2.14 14.18
N LEU A 105 2.99 -1.49 13.15
CA LEU A 105 1.58 -1.61 12.83
C LEU A 105 1.39 -2.72 11.79
N SER A 106 0.66 -3.77 12.15
CA SER A 106 0.31 -4.87 11.27
C SER A 106 -1.17 -4.85 10.91
N LEU A 107 -1.48 -4.81 9.61
CA LEU A 107 -2.82 -4.75 9.06
C LEU A 107 -3.08 -5.95 8.15
N PRO A 108 -4.22 -6.64 8.26
CA PRO A 108 -4.56 -7.73 7.33
C PRO A 108 -4.75 -7.19 5.92
N VAL A 109 -4.29 -7.90 4.88
CA VAL A 109 -4.55 -7.50 3.49
C VAL A 109 -5.95 -7.92 3.02
N GLU A 110 -6.49 -8.98 3.61
CA GLU A 110 -7.80 -9.56 3.26
C GLU A 110 -8.97 -8.60 3.49
N GLU A 111 -9.87 -8.51 2.52
CA GLU A 111 -11.04 -7.62 2.62
C GLU A 111 -12.03 -8.06 3.69
N ALA A 112 -12.21 -9.37 3.86
CA ALA A 112 -13.09 -9.94 4.87
C ALA A 112 -12.71 -9.54 6.29
N ALA A 113 -11.43 -9.29 6.57
CA ALA A 113 -10.95 -8.86 7.89
C ALA A 113 -11.46 -7.48 8.32
N TYR A 114 -12.12 -6.77 7.41
CA TYR A 114 -12.68 -5.43 7.64
C TYR A 114 -14.18 -5.36 7.33
N ALA A 115 -14.84 -6.49 7.07
CA ALA A 115 -16.25 -6.53 6.71
C ALA A 115 -17.13 -5.92 7.82
N ASP A 116 -16.70 -6.07 9.08
CA ASP A 116 -17.42 -5.59 10.26
C ASP A 116 -17.01 -4.15 10.68
N GLY A 117 -16.05 -3.53 9.98
CA GLY A 117 -15.58 -2.18 10.27
C GLY A 117 -16.41 -1.10 9.58
N GLU A 118 -16.64 0.03 10.26
CA GLU A 118 -17.29 1.19 9.63
C GLU A 118 -16.43 1.69 8.46
N ARG A 119 -17.03 1.73 7.26
CA ARG A 119 -16.39 2.34 6.10
C ARG A 119 -16.37 3.85 6.28
N VAL A 120 -15.27 4.35 6.83
CA VAL A 120 -15.06 5.79 6.96
C VAL A 120 -14.88 6.39 5.56
N THR A 121 -15.82 7.26 5.17
CA THR A 121 -15.65 8.08 3.97
C THR A 121 -14.76 9.26 4.33
N VAL A 122 -13.50 9.18 3.93
CA VAL A 122 -12.54 10.28 4.10
C VAL A 122 -12.46 11.11 2.83
N SER A 123 -12.06 12.37 2.97
CA SER A 123 -11.89 13.28 1.84
C SER A 123 -10.47 13.82 1.75
N ASP A 124 -10.02 14.07 0.52
CA ASP A 124 -8.80 14.83 0.31
C ASP A 124 -9.04 16.33 0.61
N ARG A 125 -7.97 17.13 0.56
CA ARG A 125 -8.06 18.58 0.76
C ARG A 125 -8.94 19.33 -0.24
N HIS A 126 -9.29 18.70 -1.36
CA HIS A 126 -10.19 19.23 -2.39
C HIS A 126 -11.63 18.72 -2.22
N ARG A 127 -11.92 18.03 -1.10
CA ARG A 127 -13.22 17.40 -0.79
C ARG A 127 -13.61 16.27 -1.73
N ASN A 128 -12.66 15.70 -2.47
CA ASN A 128 -12.91 14.47 -3.21
C ASN A 128 -12.97 13.30 -2.24
N LYS A 129 -13.98 12.45 -2.39
CA LYS A 129 -14.09 11.22 -1.59
C LYS A 129 -12.96 10.27 -1.95
N TRP A 130 -12.28 9.76 -0.94
CA TRP A 130 -11.33 8.68 -1.08
C TRP A 130 -12.02 7.35 -0.82
N PHE A 131 -11.77 6.39 -1.70
CA PHE A 131 -12.25 5.03 -1.56
C PHE A 131 -11.08 4.17 -1.07
N GLY A 132 -11.12 3.79 0.21
CA GLY A 132 -10.07 2.99 0.85
C GLY A 132 -10.34 2.84 2.34
N ARG A 133 -9.38 2.23 3.04
CA ARG A 133 -9.40 2.01 4.48
C ARG A 133 -8.74 3.18 5.17
N ALA A 134 -9.50 3.85 6.01
CA ALA A 134 -9.02 4.96 6.82
C ALA A 134 -8.31 4.41 8.06
N LEU A 135 -7.07 4.83 8.26
CA LEU A 135 -6.32 4.60 9.50
C LEU A 135 -6.40 5.86 10.34
N SER A 136 -7.01 5.77 11.51
CA SER A 136 -6.97 6.83 12.52
C SER A 136 -5.53 6.98 12.99
N GLY A 137 -4.84 8.01 12.51
CA GLY A 137 -3.43 8.20 12.77
C GLY A 137 -3.08 9.67 12.72
N HIS A 138 -2.34 10.11 13.73
CA HIS A 138 -1.74 11.43 13.78
C HIS A 138 -0.22 11.25 13.70
N CYS A 139 0.41 11.85 12.69
CA CYS A 139 1.87 11.96 12.67
C CYS A 139 2.26 13.10 13.62
N ALA A 140 3.20 12.84 14.53
CA ALA A 140 3.77 13.84 15.43
C ALA A 140 4.87 14.69 14.75
#